data_AF-A0A6N2HZT3-F1
#
_entry.id   AF-A0A6N2HZT3-F1
#
_cell.length_a   1.000
_cell.length_b   1.000
_cell.length_c   1.000
_cell.angle_alpha   90.00
_cell.angle_beta   90.00
_cell.angle_gamma   90.00
#
_symmetry.space_group_name_H-M   'P 1'
#
loop_
_entity.id
_entity.type
_entity.pdbx_description
1 polymer ?
#
loop_
_entity_poly.entity_id
_entity_poly.type
_entity_poly.pdbx_seq_one_letter_code
_entity_poly.pdbx_strand_id
1 'polypeptide(L)'
;MGPDHVSDWFWEVLEATRPRLSALELWLESHSREVLEAFALAYESAAESLADFSEGVSVDGDVWSEDSTEDLCMWVVGQGYGLWSSVVVGELRLEEVAQMYLGRAPLLPEGVAPWDGDVSDPEHRGYQSPGAIVHGVYRTRFAEELHERLEGM
;
A
#
# COMPACT_ATOMS: atom_id res chain seq x y z
N MET A 1 -14.66 -18.24 4.02
CA MET A 1 -13.23 -18.28 3.67
C MET A 1 -12.52 -17.40 4.68
N GLY A 2 -11.40 -17.83 5.25
CA GLY A 2 -10.59 -16.92 6.09
C GLY A 2 -10.09 -15.75 5.24
N PRO A 3 -9.65 -14.63 5.84
CA PRO A 3 -9.18 -13.47 5.09
C PRO A 3 -8.17 -13.95 4.04
N ASP A 4 -8.45 -13.62 2.77
CA ASP A 4 -7.66 -14.06 1.64
C ASP A 4 -6.19 -13.73 1.90
N HIS A 5 -5.37 -14.77 1.94
CA HIS A 5 -4.02 -14.69 2.45
C HIS A 5 -3.15 -13.96 1.41
N VAL A 6 -2.97 -12.65 1.59
CA VAL A 6 -1.98 -11.86 0.85
C VAL A 6 -0.63 -12.55 1.00
N SER A 7 0.01 -12.89 -0.13
CA SER A 7 1.14 -13.79 -0.15
C SER A 7 2.37 -13.23 0.57
N ASP A 8 3.08 -14.07 1.33
CA ASP A 8 4.24 -13.68 2.14
C ASP A 8 5.33 -12.93 1.35
N TRP A 9 5.56 -13.31 0.08
CA TRP A 9 6.59 -12.67 -0.76
C TRP A 9 6.36 -11.16 -0.92
N PHE A 10 5.11 -10.71 -0.94
CA PHE A 10 4.77 -9.29 -1.07
C PHE A 10 5.23 -8.52 0.17
N TRP A 11 4.97 -9.08 1.35
CA TRP A 11 5.40 -8.51 2.62
C TRP A 11 6.92 -8.52 2.77
N GLU A 12 7.58 -9.61 2.36
CA GLU A 12 9.05 -9.72 2.35
C GLU A 12 9.69 -8.63 1.48
N VAL A 13 9.11 -8.32 0.32
CA VAL A 13 9.60 -7.25 -0.56
C VAL A 13 9.45 -5.88 0.09
N LEU A 14 8.28 -5.57 0.67
CA LEU A 14 8.06 -4.30 1.37
C LEU A 14 9.04 -4.13 2.55
N GLU A 15 9.27 -5.20 3.32
CA GLU A 15 10.21 -5.18 4.45
C GLU A 15 11.66 -5.01 3.99
N ALA A 16 12.09 -5.74 2.96
CA ALA A 16 13.46 -5.71 2.46
C ALA A 16 13.86 -4.37 1.81
N THR A 17 12.88 -3.62 1.31
CA THR A 17 13.10 -2.35 0.60
C THR A 17 12.90 -1.12 1.48
N ARG A 18 12.11 -1.24 2.56
CA ARG A 18 11.92 -0.16 3.54
C ARG A 18 13.24 0.26 4.21
N PRO A 19 13.43 1.55 4.56
CA PRO A 19 12.54 2.69 4.33
C PRO A 19 12.71 3.38 2.98
N ARG A 20 13.44 2.78 2.04
CA ARG A 20 13.87 3.49 0.84
C ARG A 20 12.94 3.21 -0.33
N LEU A 21 12.16 4.21 -0.73
CA LEU A 21 11.26 4.04 -1.86
C LEU A 21 12.05 3.77 -3.16
N SER A 22 13.20 4.43 -3.32
CA SER A 22 14.19 4.13 -4.36
C SER A 22 14.67 2.68 -4.39
N ALA A 23 14.72 1.97 -3.25
CA ALA A 23 15.08 0.56 -3.23
C ALA A 23 13.94 -0.33 -3.73
N LEU A 24 12.69 0.03 -3.43
CA LEU A 24 11.50 -0.65 -3.96
C LEU A 24 11.36 -0.41 -5.47
N GLU A 25 11.55 0.83 -5.92
CA GLU A 25 11.62 1.21 -7.32
C GLU A 25 12.64 0.35 -8.09
N LEU A 26 13.90 0.30 -7.62
CA LEU A 26 14.95 -0.51 -8.24
C LEU A 26 14.59 -2.00 -8.28
N TRP A 27 13.97 -2.51 -7.20
CA TRP A 27 13.49 -3.89 -7.18
C TRP A 27 12.45 -4.11 -8.28
N LEU A 28 11.42 -3.27 -8.37
CA LEU A 28 10.38 -3.36 -9.39
C LEU A 28 10.95 -3.26 -10.82
N GLU A 29 11.89 -2.35 -11.06
CA GLU A 29 12.54 -2.20 -12.37
C GLU A 29 13.25 -3.48 -12.84
N SER A 30 13.80 -4.24 -11.90
CA SER A 30 14.55 -5.47 -12.20
C SER A 30 13.68 -6.72 -12.41
N HIS A 31 12.37 -6.65 -12.13
CA HIS A 31 11.47 -7.81 -12.20
C HIS A 31 10.60 -7.84 -13.47
N SER A 32 9.96 -8.98 -13.75
CA SER A 32 9.14 -9.15 -14.95
C SER A 32 7.81 -8.42 -14.87
N ARG A 33 7.11 -8.30 -16.02
CA ARG A 33 5.78 -7.67 -16.09
C ARG A 33 4.79 -8.34 -15.13
N GLU A 34 4.79 -9.67 -15.12
CA GLU A 34 3.90 -10.50 -14.30
C GLU A 34 4.13 -10.30 -12.81
N VAL A 35 5.38 -10.06 -12.40
CA VAL A 35 5.70 -9.76 -10.99
C VAL A 35 5.17 -8.38 -10.59
N LEU A 36 5.20 -7.40 -11.51
CA LEU A 36 4.67 -6.05 -11.25
C LEU A 36 3.14 -6.08 -11.15
N GLU A 37 2.48 -6.78 -12.07
CA GLU A 37 1.02 -7.02 -12.02
C GLU A 37 0.65 -7.73 -10.70
N ALA A 38 1.38 -8.80 -10.33
CA ALA A 38 1.13 -9.53 -9.08
C ALA A 38 1.40 -8.69 -7.83
N PHE A 39 2.39 -7.79 -7.85
CA PHE A 39 2.68 -6.88 -6.74
C PHE A 39 1.54 -5.88 -6.53
N ALA A 40 1.05 -5.27 -7.62
CA ALA A 40 -0.07 -4.33 -7.56
C ALA A 40 -1.35 -5.02 -7.05
N LEU A 41 -1.69 -6.19 -7.59
CA LEU A 41 -2.85 -6.97 -7.14
C LEU A 41 -2.74 -7.39 -5.67
N ALA A 42 -1.55 -7.78 -5.20
CA ALA A 42 -1.34 -8.11 -3.78
C ALA A 42 -1.51 -6.88 -2.88
N TYR A 43 -1.06 -5.71 -3.34
CA TYR A 43 -1.21 -4.45 -2.61
C TYR A 43 -2.69 -4.05 -2.49
N GLU A 44 -3.42 -4.09 -3.60
CA GLU A 44 -4.85 -3.78 -3.67
C GLU A 44 -5.68 -4.76 -2.83
N SER A 45 -5.45 -6.06 -3.00
CA SER A 45 -6.12 -7.10 -2.19
C SER A 45 -5.86 -6.94 -0.69
N ALA A 46 -4.64 -6.54 -0.30
CA ALA A 46 -4.33 -6.23 1.09
C ALA A 46 -5.12 -5.01 1.58
N ALA A 47 -5.29 -3.98 0.77
CA ALA A 47 -6.05 -2.79 1.14
C ALA A 47 -7.56 -3.09 1.26
N GLU A 48 -8.13 -3.80 0.29
CA GLU A 48 -9.55 -4.21 0.28
C GLU A 48 -9.91 -5.13 1.47
N SER A 49 -8.94 -5.89 1.99
CA SER A 49 -9.17 -6.73 3.17
C SER A 49 -9.39 -5.94 4.48
N LEU A 50 -9.09 -4.63 4.50
CA LEU A 50 -9.21 -3.79 5.68
C LEU A 50 -10.62 -3.22 5.85
N ALA A 51 -11.24 -2.76 4.76
CA ALA A 51 -12.57 -2.15 4.76
C ALA A 51 -13.23 -2.21 3.39
N ASP A 52 -14.57 -2.18 3.37
CA ASP A 52 -15.32 -1.79 2.18
C ASP A 52 -15.19 -0.27 2.00
N PHE A 53 -14.54 0.17 0.93
CA PHE A 53 -14.30 1.59 0.68
C PHE A 53 -15.60 2.38 0.52
N SER A 54 -16.64 1.76 -0.03
CA SER A 54 -17.94 2.40 -0.27
C SER A 54 -18.74 2.64 1.02
N GLU A 55 -18.50 1.84 2.06
CA GLU A 55 -19.09 2.06 3.39
C GLU A 55 -18.36 3.16 4.17
N GLY A 56 -17.06 3.31 3.91
CA GLY A 56 -16.20 4.29 4.54
C GLY A 56 -15.81 3.94 5.98
N VAL A 57 -14.77 4.60 6.50
CA VAL A 57 -14.36 4.46 7.91
C VAL A 57 -14.95 5.59 8.75
N SER A 58 -15.53 5.26 9.90
CA SER A 58 -15.98 6.27 10.87
C SER A 58 -14.84 6.72 11.76
N VAL A 59 -14.56 8.03 11.75
CA VAL A 59 -13.48 8.66 12.52
C VAL A 59 -14.03 9.93 13.16
N ASP A 60 -13.88 10.07 14.48
CA ASP A 60 -14.37 11.23 15.25
C ASP A 60 -15.89 11.51 15.07
N GLY A 61 -16.67 10.50 14.70
CA GLY A 61 -18.11 10.60 14.45
C GLY A 61 -18.52 10.97 13.03
N ASP A 62 -17.56 11.25 12.15
CA ASP A 62 -17.79 11.47 10.72
C ASP A 62 -17.42 10.21 9.92
N VAL A 63 -18.17 9.92 8.85
CA VAL A 63 -17.83 8.82 7.92
C VAL A 63 -17.01 9.41 6.78
N TRP A 64 -15.85 8.83 6.54
CA TRP A 64 -14.95 9.27 5.46
C TRP A 64 -15.48 8.88 4.09
N SER A 65 -15.03 9.62 3.07
CA SER A 65 -15.32 9.26 1.67
C SER A 65 -14.65 7.95 1.28
N GLU A 66 -15.08 7.40 0.15
CA GLU A 66 -14.45 6.24 -0.51
C GLU A 66 -12.95 6.49 -0.72
N ASP A 67 -12.59 7.58 -1.42
CA ASP A 67 -11.19 7.95 -1.67
C ASP A 67 -10.35 8.06 -0.38
N SER A 68 -10.89 8.69 0.68
CA SER A 68 -10.15 8.87 1.94
C SER A 68 -9.98 7.54 2.69
N THR A 69 -10.93 6.63 2.51
CA THR A 69 -10.90 5.29 3.11
C THR A 69 -9.92 4.40 2.37
N GLU A 70 -9.91 4.46 1.03
CA GLU A 70 -8.92 3.81 0.19
C GLU A 70 -7.51 4.30 0.53
N ASP A 71 -7.28 5.62 0.58
CA ASP A 71 -5.99 6.22 0.95
C ASP A 71 -5.48 5.71 2.31
N LEU A 72 -6.36 5.62 3.30
CA LEU A 72 -6.03 5.04 4.61
C LEU A 72 -5.61 3.58 4.48
N CYS A 73 -6.38 2.76 3.78
CA CYS A 73 -6.11 1.34 3.62
C CYS A 73 -4.78 1.10 2.88
N MET A 74 -4.55 1.84 1.80
CA MET A 74 -3.31 1.81 1.02
C MET A 74 -2.11 2.27 1.87
N TRP A 75 -2.30 3.26 2.73
CA TRP A 75 -1.28 3.69 3.68
C TRP A 75 -0.97 2.61 4.72
N VAL A 76 -1.98 1.90 5.25
CA VAL A 76 -1.81 0.79 6.20
C VAL A 76 -0.97 -0.34 5.61
N VAL A 77 -1.31 -0.78 4.39
CA VAL A 77 -0.51 -1.77 3.65
C VAL A 77 0.93 -1.28 3.46
N GLY A 78 1.08 0.01 3.15
CA GLY A 78 2.36 0.68 3.03
C GLY A 78 3.18 0.70 4.32
N GLN A 79 2.55 0.53 5.50
CA GLN A 79 3.22 0.34 6.80
C GLN A 79 3.60 -1.12 7.08
N GLY A 80 3.27 -2.05 6.18
CA GLY A 80 3.74 -3.43 6.18
C GLY A 80 2.90 -4.39 7.00
N TYR A 81 3.29 -5.67 6.99
CA TYR A 81 2.49 -6.78 7.52
C TYR A 81 2.04 -6.60 8.97
N GLY A 82 2.92 -6.09 9.84
CA GLY A 82 2.60 -5.94 11.26
C GLY A 82 1.38 -5.06 11.51
N LEU A 83 1.31 -3.87 10.90
CA LEU A 83 0.17 -2.97 11.07
C LEU A 83 -1.08 -3.54 10.38
N TRP A 84 -0.93 -4.01 9.14
CA TRP A 84 -2.03 -4.63 8.38
C TRP A 84 -2.65 -5.80 9.15
N SER A 85 -1.83 -6.72 9.65
CA SER A 85 -2.28 -7.90 10.38
C SER A 85 -3.01 -7.52 11.66
N SER A 86 -2.51 -6.55 12.44
CA SER A 86 -3.18 -6.11 13.67
C SER A 86 -4.58 -5.52 13.40
N VAL A 87 -4.80 -4.88 12.24
CA VAL A 87 -6.13 -4.44 11.85
C VAL A 87 -7.01 -5.62 11.44
N VAL A 88 -6.51 -6.50 10.57
CA VAL A 88 -7.27 -7.65 10.04
C VAL A 88 -7.72 -8.61 11.15
N VAL A 89 -6.88 -8.86 12.16
CA VAL A 89 -7.23 -9.73 13.30
C VAL A 89 -8.04 -9.01 14.38
N GLY A 90 -8.31 -7.71 14.21
CA GLY A 90 -9.12 -6.90 15.12
C GLY A 90 -8.42 -6.46 16.40
N GLU A 91 -7.09 -6.53 16.47
CA GLU A 91 -6.30 -5.98 17.58
C GLU A 91 -6.29 -4.45 17.55
N LEU A 92 -6.36 -3.85 16.35
CA LEU A 92 -6.48 -2.41 16.13
C LEU A 92 -7.70 -2.08 15.30
N ARG A 93 -8.45 -1.06 15.72
CA ARG A 93 -9.58 -0.56 14.93
C ARG A 93 -9.07 0.42 13.88
N LEU A 94 -9.69 0.43 12.70
CA LEU A 94 -9.37 1.39 11.64
C LEU A 94 -9.52 2.85 12.09
N GLU A 95 -10.45 3.14 13.00
CA GLU A 95 -10.56 4.47 13.63
C GLU A 95 -9.25 4.88 14.34
N GLU A 96 -8.61 3.97 15.07
CA GLU A 96 -7.36 4.24 15.79
C GLU A 96 -6.19 4.42 14.81
N VAL A 97 -6.19 3.63 13.74
CA VAL A 97 -5.19 3.72 12.68
C VAL A 97 -5.36 4.99 11.85
N ALA A 98 -6.60 5.45 11.64
CA ALA A 98 -6.88 6.74 11.02
C ALA A 98 -6.29 7.91 11.81
N GLN A 99 -6.31 7.85 13.14
CA GLN A 99 -5.64 8.86 13.98
C GLN A 99 -4.11 8.84 13.79
N MET A 100 -3.51 7.67 13.52
CA MET A 100 -2.07 7.57 13.19
C MET A 100 -1.78 8.13 11.80
N TYR A 101 -2.61 7.79 10.80
CA TYR A 101 -2.53 8.30 9.43
C TYR A 101 -2.60 9.84 9.40
N LEU A 102 -3.48 10.43 10.22
CA LEU A 102 -3.60 11.88 10.39
C LEU A 102 -2.48 12.52 11.21
N GLY A 103 -1.53 11.75 11.72
CA GLY A 103 -0.44 12.23 12.60
C GLY A 103 -0.91 12.71 13.98
N ARG A 104 -2.12 12.32 14.41
CA ARG A 104 -2.72 12.68 15.70
C ARG A 104 -2.40 11.67 16.82
N ALA A 105 -1.98 10.46 16.44
CA ALA A 105 -1.46 9.43 17.33
C ALA A 105 -0.06 8.98 16.88
N PRO A 106 0.81 8.57 17.81
CA PRO A 106 2.09 7.97 17.44
C PRO A 106 1.86 6.64 16.72
N LEU A 107 2.71 6.32 15.75
CA LEU A 107 2.77 4.98 15.19
C LEU A 107 3.11 3.98 16.29
N LEU A 108 2.38 2.86 16.35
CA LEU A 108 2.64 1.77 17.29
C LEU A 108 4.08 1.24 17.13
N PRO A 109 4.69 0.77 18.24
CA PRO A 109 6.06 1.11 18.57
C PRO A 109 7.14 0.35 17.77
N GLU A 110 8.28 1.02 17.62
CA GLU A 110 9.61 0.51 17.24
C GLU A 110 9.69 -0.34 15.96
N GLY A 111 9.96 0.30 14.81
CA GLY A 111 10.45 -0.39 13.61
C GLY A 111 9.90 0.12 12.28
N VAL A 112 8.78 0.84 12.29
CA VAL A 112 8.23 1.45 11.07
C VAL A 112 8.89 2.81 10.86
N ALA A 113 10.05 2.80 10.19
CA ALA A 113 10.61 4.01 9.62
C ALA A 113 9.69 4.48 8.47
N PRO A 114 9.24 5.75 8.46
CA PRO A 114 8.51 6.30 7.33
C PRO A 114 9.32 6.11 6.04
N TRP A 115 8.62 5.86 4.93
CA TRP A 115 9.26 5.85 3.63
C TRP A 115 9.91 7.21 3.35
N ASP A 116 11.14 7.20 2.84
CA ASP A 116 11.89 8.42 2.52
C ASP A 116 11.31 9.21 1.34
N GLY A 117 10.35 8.64 0.60
CA GLY A 117 9.59 9.30 -0.47
C GLY A 117 10.42 9.69 -1.70
N ASP A 118 11.71 9.40 -1.67
CA ASP A 118 12.67 9.70 -2.71
C ASP A 118 12.63 8.60 -3.78
N VAL A 119 12.41 9.03 -5.03
CA VAL A 119 12.49 8.19 -6.23
C VAL A 119 13.74 8.56 -7.03
N SER A 120 14.35 7.55 -7.64
CA SER A 120 15.59 7.68 -8.41
C SER A 120 15.30 8.19 -9.82
N ASP A 121 14.24 7.71 -10.44
CA ASP A 121 13.82 8.15 -11.77
C ASP A 121 12.92 9.39 -11.68
N PRO A 122 13.28 10.51 -12.34
CA PRO A 122 12.40 11.66 -12.45
C PRO A 122 11.02 11.38 -13.06
N GLU A 123 10.88 10.36 -13.91
CA GLU A 123 9.60 9.96 -14.52
C GLU A 123 8.63 9.31 -13.51
N HIS A 124 9.14 8.83 -12.36
CA HIS A 124 8.34 8.26 -11.28
C HIS A 124 7.87 9.29 -10.24
N ARG A 125 8.19 10.58 -10.43
CA ARG A 125 7.65 11.65 -9.57
C ARG A 125 6.13 11.71 -9.69
N GLY A 126 5.45 11.85 -8.54
CA GLY A 126 4.00 11.71 -8.44
C GLY A 126 3.54 10.31 -8.02
N TYR A 127 4.42 9.31 -8.02
CA TYR A 127 4.14 7.94 -7.56
C TYR A 127 4.87 7.62 -6.23
N GLN A 128 4.97 8.60 -5.33
CA GLN A 128 5.86 8.55 -4.17
C GLN A 128 5.27 7.80 -2.97
N SER A 129 4.68 6.64 -3.23
CA SER A 129 4.23 5.70 -2.21
C SER A 129 4.50 4.26 -2.67
N PRO A 130 4.61 3.28 -1.76
CA PRO A 130 4.81 1.88 -2.13
C PRO A 130 3.72 1.32 -3.04
N GLY A 131 2.47 1.75 -2.85
CA GLY A 131 1.36 1.35 -3.70
C GLY A 131 1.37 2.05 -5.06
N ALA A 132 1.81 3.31 -5.13
CA ALA A 132 1.82 4.06 -6.38
C ALA A 132 3.04 3.77 -7.26
N ILE A 133 4.21 3.51 -6.67
CA ILE A 133 5.49 3.41 -7.40
C ILE A 133 5.49 2.31 -8.47
N VAL A 134 4.77 1.21 -8.24
CA VAL A 134 4.59 0.14 -9.23
C VAL A 134 3.90 0.62 -10.50
N HIS A 135 2.94 1.55 -10.41
CA HIS A 135 2.29 2.15 -11.57
C HIS A 135 3.27 3.02 -12.37
N GLY A 136 4.08 3.83 -11.67
CA GLY A 136 5.13 4.63 -12.30
C GLY A 136 6.12 3.76 -13.07
N VAL A 137 6.68 2.74 -12.41
CA VAL A 137 7.64 1.80 -13.03
C VAL A 137 7.01 1.05 -14.21
N TYR A 138 5.77 0.57 -14.06
CA TYR A 138 5.07 -0.15 -15.13
C TYR A 138 4.87 0.75 -16.36
N ARG A 139 4.39 1.98 -16.15
CA ARG A 139 4.18 2.95 -17.23
C ARG A 139 5.46 3.27 -17.97
N THR A 140 6.54 3.55 -17.25
CA THR A 140 7.85 3.88 -17.86
C THR A 140 8.40 2.70 -18.66
N ARG A 141 8.30 1.47 -18.14
CA ARG A 141 8.88 0.28 -18.78
C ARG A 141 8.09 -0.25 -19.97
N PHE A 142 6.77 -0.11 -19.94
CA PHE A 142 5.88 -0.76 -20.90
C PHE A 142 5.05 0.21 -21.75
N ALA A 143 5.06 1.51 -21.44
CA ALA A 143 4.23 2.53 -22.09
C ALA A 143 2.73 2.20 -22.07
N GLU A 144 2.28 1.58 -20.97
CA GLU A 144 0.90 1.12 -20.72
C GLU A 144 0.50 1.55 -19.30
N GLU A 145 -0.78 1.83 -19.06
CA GLU A 145 -1.30 2.08 -17.71
C GLU A 145 -1.61 0.75 -17.02
N LEU A 146 -1.02 0.51 -15.85
CA LEU A 146 -1.18 -0.75 -15.11
C LEU A 146 -2.64 -0.98 -14.68
N HIS A 147 -3.36 0.08 -14.32
CA HIS A 147 -4.76 -0.02 -13.89
C HIS A 147 -5.65 -0.57 -15.02
N GLU A 148 -5.58 0.03 -16.22
CA GLU A 148 -6.33 -0.44 -17.40
C GLU A 148 -5.99 -1.90 -17.76
N ARG A 149 -4.73 -2.28 -17.57
CA ARG A 149 -4.24 -3.63 -17.82
C ARG A 149 -4.84 -4.66 -16.86
N LEU A 150 -4.96 -4.32 -15.58
CA LEU A 150 -5.51 -5.19 -14.54
C LEU A 150 -7.05 -5.30 -14.65
N GLU A 151 -7.74 -4.21 -15.00
CA GLU A 151 -9.19 -4.24 -15.26
C GLU A 151 -9.58 -5.12 -16.46
N GLY A 152 -8.66 -5.31 -17.41
CA GLY A 152 -8.86 -6.13 -18.60
C GLY A 152 -8.53 -7.62 -18.46
N MET A 153 -8.11 -8.10 -17.28
CA MET A 153 -7.76 -9.51 -17.00
C MET A 153 -8.95 -10.35 -16.54
#